data_AF-A0A956AP53-F1
#
_entry.id   AF-A0A956AP53-F1
#
_cell.length_a   1.000
_cell.length_b   1.000
_cell.length_c   1.000
_cell.angle_alpha   90.00
_cell.angle_beta   90.00
_cell.angle_gamma   90.00
#
_symmetry.space_group_name_H-M   'P 1'
#
loop_
_entity.id
_entity.type
_entity.pdbx_description
1 polymer ?
#
loop_
_entity_poly.entity_id
_entity_poly.type
_entity_poly.pdbx_seq_one_letter_code
_entity_poly.pdbx_strand_id
1 'polypeptide(L)'
;MAPPAPAVVPVAPAAPAQRVPQRTMLGLPAEMLPPAQAPAPAPVQTPKKPAPARTMLGLPAVMPLPDHGAPAPAAAAPAAAPVAASPKKAMPARTMLGMPAAAVAEAARVAQAAEAGADDGTRDSSPLTARTRRKSRNDMGLTMVGDSAPSAAPTVADEQRPGRARASANYGMLAIPVPESSDDLPALPKSKAPVIIAAVFAVLLVVGGLVALGVALLGGGPEVSAVVAQTDAGEVLQLEVAEAEAGSRVRLAGREVPIEAGRATLPLASDTLHLGPNELSVVLVAPDGSTEELPLTLLVAYRIQADLSALEQRPPVLRYRVEAQPGSTVLLDGRPVTLDASGRGQHDYPVVASAEDQGVERIVRYDVSTPGGATESGRITTRVPYAALGLDRPGDELITDQASVEVAGSADPSATVTLDGRALTLREGRFLERVPLTEVREHRFLLMARQAGFAPRQREIVVRRVADLAAEAARYPVDQSLTYARIAQNPVIYRGQSIALEGRVYHVDVHEGRSVLQMMVRDCGGGQRCALWVTYPAATDATAGTWVRVIGEVAGEQDFQPRSGGATMTVPRVDARFVLPVR
;
A
#
# COMPACT_ATOMS: atom_id res chain seq x y z
N MET A 1 -61.18 32.55 59.75
CA MET A 1 -60.67 33.00 58.44
C MET A 1 -60.64 31.79 57.52
N ALA A 2 -61.51 31.78 56.51
CA ALA A 2 -61.70 30.66 55.60
C ALA A 2 -60.58 30.61 54.53
N PRO A 3 -60.20 29.40 54.05
CA PRO A 3 -59.20 29.25 53.00
C PRO A 3 -59.73 29.68 51.62
N PRO A 4 -58.86 30.16 50.71
CA PRO A 4 -59.26 30.68 49.41
C PRO A 4 -59.71 29.57 48.45
N ALA A 5 -60.73 29.90 47.66
CA ALA A 5 -61.32 29.05 46.63
C ALA A 5 -60.35 28.78 45.46
N PRO A 6 -60.41 27.59 44.83
CA PRO A 6 -59.58 27.26 43.68
C PRO A 6 -60.07 27.97 42.40
N ALA A 7 -59.11 28.42 41.59
CA ALA A 7 -59.34 29.09 40.32
C ALA A 7 -59.90 28.13 39.26
N VAL A 8 -60.91 28.60 38.53
CA VAL A 8 -61.54 27.92 37.39
C VAL A 8 -60.65 28.07 36.16
N VAL A 9 -60.24 26.94 35.59
CA VAL A 9 -59.49 26.87 34.32
C VAL A 9 -60.50 26.81 33.15
N PRO A 10 -60.33 27.60 32.08
CA PRO A 10 -61.22 27.55 30.92
C PRO A 10 -61.02 26.27 30.10
N VAL A 11 -62.15 25.64 29.72
CA VAL A 11 -62.24 24.47 28.86
C VAL A 11 -61.95 24.87 27.41
N ALA A 12 -60.92 24.25 26.80
CA ALA A 12 -60.61 24.38 25.38
C ALA A 12 -61.59 23.54 24.52
N PRO A 13 -61.93 23.99 23.30
CA PRO A 13 -62.87 23.28 22.42
C PRO A 13 -62.29 21.96 21.89
N ALA A 14 -63.16 20.96 21.76
CA ALA A 14 -62.87 19.60 21.31
C ALA A 14 -62.31 19.57 19.88
N ALA A 15 -61.16 18.90 19.72
CA ALA A 15 -60.57 18.56 18.44
C ALA A 15 -61.34 17.42 17.73
N PRO A 16 -61.42 17.41 16.39
CA PRO A 16 -62.11 16.36 15.64
C PRO A 16 -61.37 15.01 15.72
N ALA A 17 -62.16 13.94 15.71
CA ALA A 17 -61.71 12.55 15.81
C ALA A 17 -60.65 12.20 14.73
N GLN A 18 -59.47 11.80 15.19
CA GLN A 18 -58.40 11.24 14.35
C GLN A 18 -58.80 9.85 13.86
N ARG A 19 -58.85 9.69 12.53
CA ARG A 19 -58.87 8.36 11.89
C ARG A 19 -57.51 7.70 12.08
N VAL A 20 -57.53 6.44 12.51
CA VAL A 20 -56.35 5.58 12.66
C VAL A 20 -55.74 5.29 11.28
N PRO A 21 -54.46 5.62 11.02
CA PRO A 21 -53.80 5.26 9.77
C PRO A 21 -53.37 3.79 9.79
N GLN A 22 -53.78 3.01 8.79
CA GLN A 22 -53.26 1.68 8.54
C GLN A 22 -51.80 1.79 8.06
N ARG A 23 -50.88 1.20 8.83
CA ARG A 23 -49.46 1.05 8.46
C ARG A 23 -49.27 -0.22 7.64
N THR A 24 -48.57 -0.14 6.51
CA THR A 24 -47.99 -1.30 5.82
C THR A 24 -46.73 -1.79 6.57
N MET A 25 -46.38 -3.08 6.44
CA MET A 25 -45.30 -3.77 7.18
C MET A 25 -43.86 -3.23 6.96
N LEU A 26 -43.69 -2.10 6.27
CA LEU A 26 -42.42 -1.46 5.98
C LEU A 26 -42.47 0.05 6.23
N GLY A 27 -43.10 0.47 7.33
CA GLY A 27 -42.76 1.70 8.08
C GLY A 27 -42.69 3.06 7.34
N LEU A 28 -43.24 3.22 6.13
CA LEU A 28 -43.20 4.45 5.35
C LEU A 28 -44.59 5.08 5.19
N PRO A 29 -44.76 6.41 5.32
CA PRO A 29 -46.02 7.10 5.09
C PRO A 29 -46.40 7.12 3.60
N ALA A 30 -47.65 6.81 3.28
CA ALA A 30 -48.18 6.62 1.91
C ALA A 30 -48.34 7.91 1.07
N GLU A 31 -47.92 9.08 1.56
CA GLU A 31 -48.14 10.38 0.89
C GLU A 31 -46.94 10.91 0.06
N MET A 32 -45.85 10.14 -0.10
CA MET A 32 -44.68 10.57 -0.89
C MET A 32 -44.41 9.77 -2.18
N LEU A 33 -45.42 9.06 -2.70
CA LEU A 33 -45.30 8.45 -4.03
C LEU A 33 -45.88 9.41 -5.09
N PRO A 34 -45.10 9.83 -6.10
CA PRO A 34 -45.64 10.59 -7.23
C PRO A 34 -46.70 9.75 -7.96
N PRO A 35 -47.73 10.37 -8.56
CA PRO A 35 -48.74 9.62 -9.29
C PRO A 35 -48.08 8.83 -10.42
N ALA A 36 -48.39 7.53 -10.47
CA ALA A 36 -47.97 6.66 -11.56
C ALA A 36 -48.46 7.26 -12.88
N GLN A 37 -47.51 7.62 -13.76
CA GLN A 37 -47.82 7.96 -15.14
C GLN A 37 -48.45 6.74 -15.80
N ALA A 38 -49.64 6.94 -16.39
CA ALA A 38 -50.27 5.95 -17.23
C ALA A 38 -49.29 5.50 -18.34
N PRO A 39 -49.24 4.19 -18.68
CA PRO A 39 -48.38 3.71 -19.74
C PRO A 39 -48.77 4.39 -21.06
N ALA A 40 -47.77 4.97 -21.72
CA ALA A 40 -47.93 5.52 -23.07
C ALA A 40 -48.45 4.41 -24.01
N PRO A 41 -49.36 4.73 -24.95
CA PRO A 41 -49.83 3.77 -25.94
C PRO A 41 -48.65 3.27 -26.78
N ALA A 42 -48.60 1.95 -26.98
CA ALA A 42 -47.58 1.29 -27.79
C ALA A 42 -47.49 1.92 -29.19
N PRO A 43 -46.29 2.17 -29.72
CA PRO A 43 -46.14 2.67 -31.08
C PRO A 43 -46.65 1.62 -32.08
N VAL A 44 -47.57 2.05 -32.93
CA VAL A 44 -48.05 1.31 -34.10
C VAL A 44 -46.84 0.97 -34.98
N GLN A 45 -46.51 -0.32 -35.07
CA GLN A 45 -45.47 -0.81 -35.97
C GLN A 45 -45.98 -0.71 -37.41
N THR A 46 -45.49 0.28 -38.16
CA THR A 46 -45.59 0.29 -39.62
C THR A 46 -44.71 -0.81 -40.21
N PRO A 47 -45.19 -1.58 -41.21
CA PRO A 47 -44.45 -2.69 -41.79
C PRO A 47 -43.17 -2.21 -42.49
N LYS A 48 -42.03 -2.75 -42.04
CA LYS A 48 -40.70 -2.48 -42.58
C LYS A 48 -40.55 -3.18 -43.93
N LYS A 49 -40.33 -2.41 -44.99
CA LYS A 49 -39.96 -2.91 -46.33
C LYS A 49 -38.67 -3.76 -46.25
N PRO A 50 -38.55 -4.84 -47.05
CA PRO A 50 -37.35 -5.67 -47.10
C PRO A 50 -36.16 -4.89 -47.68
N ALA A 51 -35.02 -4.99 -47.01
CA ALA A 51 -33.76 -4.42 -47.45
C ALA A 51 -33.15 -5.23 -48.62
N PRO A 52 -32.53 -4.58 -49.62
CA PRO A 52 -31.81 -5.27 -50.68
C PRO A 52 -30.44 -5.76 -50.20
N ALA A 53 -30.05 -6.93 -50.73
CA ALA A 53 -28.76 -7.58 -50.53
C ALA A 53 -27.58 -6.66 -50.86
N ARG A 54 -26.61 -6.58 -49.93
CA ARG A 54 -25.31 -5.91 -50.15
C ARG A 54 -24.26 -6.94 -50.54
N THR A 55 -23.72 -6.76 -51.73
CA THR A 55 -22.49 -7.39 -52.23
C THR A 55 -21.25 -6.73 -51.65
N MET A 56 -20.17 -7.52 -51.57
CA MET A 56 -18.84 -7.18 -51.08
C MET A 56 -18.06 -6.24 -52.01
N LEU A 57 -17.13 -5.49 -51.40
CA LEU A 57 -16.13 -4.57 -51.98
C LEU A 57 -16.65 -3.23 -52.55
N GLY A 58 -16.17 -2.13 -51.97
CA GLY A 58 -16.32 -0.80 -52.55
C GLY A 58 -15.64 0.29 -51.72
N LEU A 59 -14.39 0.61 -52.08
CA LEU A 59 -13.76 1.90 -51.79
C LEU A 59 -14.61 3.05 -52.39
N PRO A 60 -14.67 4.24 -51.77
CA PRO A 60 -15.39 5.36 -52.34
C PRO A 60 -14.64 5.98 -53.53
N ALA A 61 -15.41 6.21 -54.59
CA ALA A 61 -15.02 6.87 -55.83
C ALA A 61 -14.90 8.39 -55.67
N VAL A 62 -13.87 8.94 -56.30
CA VAL A 62 -13.60 10.37 -56.53
C VAL A 62 -14.46 10.86 -57.69
N MET A 63 -15.04 12.07 -57.59
CA MET A 63 -15.67 12.78 -58.71
C MET A 63 -14.74 13.86 -59.32
N PRO A 64 -14.89 14.22 -60.61
CA PRO A 64 -13.90 14.97 -61.41
C PRO A 64 -14.34 16.41 -61.77
N LEU A 65 -13.38 17.25 -62.23
CA LEU A 65 -13.53 18.42 -63.14
C LEU A 65 -12.15 19.13 -63.35
N PRO A 66 -11.91 19.94 -64.41
CA PRO A 66 -11.47 19.50 -65.75
C PRO A 66 -10.13 20.10 -66.26
N ASP A 67 -9.66 19.51 -67.36
CA ASP A 67 -8.81 19.96 -68.49
C ASP A 67 -7.87 21.18 -68.37
N HIS A 68 -6.58 20.94 -68.70
CA HIS A 68 -5.86 21.64 -69.78
C HIS A 68 -4.59 20.86 -70.23
N GLY A 69 -4.51 20.57 -71.53
CA GLY A 69 -3.27 20.68 -72.34
C GLY A 69 -2.32 19.48 -72.43
N ALA A 70 -2.45 18.69 -73.50
CA ALA A 70 -1.39 17.85 -74.09
C ALA A 70 -0.50 18.72 -75.03
N PRO A 71 0.70 18.30 -75.55
CA PRO A 71 0.94 16.99 -76.18
C PRO A 71 2.33 16.29 -75.99
N ALA A 72 2.30 14.95 -75.97
CA ALA A 72 3.08 13.91 -76.72
C ALA A 72 4.62 14.01 -76.98
N PRO A 73 5.33 12.90 -77.35
CA PRO A 73 5.12 11.46 -77.05
C PRO A 73 6.39 10.62 -76.73
N ALA A 74 6.12 9.41 -76.20
CA ALA A 74 6.76 8.09 -76.44
C ALA A 74 8.27 7.85 -76.22
N ALA A 75 8.58 6.89 -75.32
CA ALA A 75 9.37 5.69 -75.65
C ALA A 75 9.37 4.62 -74.53
N ALA A 76 8.97 3.41 -74.93
CA ALA A 76 9.45 2.07 -74.57
C ALA A 76 9.90 1.70 -73.13
N ALA A 77 9.28 0.63 -72.63
CA ALA A 77 9.73 -0.23 -71.53
C ALA A 77 11.10 -0.89 -71.82
N PRO A 78 11.77 -1.43 -70.78
CA PRO A 78 11.83 -2.88 -70.73
C PRO A 78 11.66 -3.51 -69.33
N ALA A 79 11.45 -4.82 -69.40
CA ALA A 79 11.08 -5.74 -68.34
C ALA A 79 12.23 -6.16 -67.39
N ALA A 80 11.76 -6.73 -66.28
CA ALA A 80 12.40 -7.41 -65.17
C ALA A 80 13.70 -8.20 -65.41
N ALA A 81 14.55 -8.18 -64.37
CA ALA A 81 15.55 -9.19 -64.04
C ALA A 81 15.39 -9.62 -62.56
N PRO A 82 15.72 -10.87 -62.18
CA PRO A 82 15.32 -11.49 -60.92
C PRO A 82 16.20 -11.09 -59.73
N VAL A 83 15.57 -10.93 -58.56
CA VAL A 83 16.23 -10.64 -57.27
C VAL A 83 16.89 -11.92 -56.73
N ALA A 84 18.20 -11.82 -56.45
CA ALA A 84 19.00 -12.85 -55.82
C ALA A 84 18.59 -13.10 -54.36
N ALA A 85 18.62 -14.36 -53.94
CA ALA A 85 18.30 -14.81 -52.60
C ALA A 85 19.30 -14.31 -51.54
N SER A 86 18.78 -13.71 -50.48
CA SER A 86 19.54 -13.32 -49.29
C SER A 86 20.03 -14.54 -48.49
N PRO A 87 21.22 -14.51 -47.88
CA PRO A 87 21.74 -15.62 -47.07
C PRO A 87 20.98 -15.74 -45.74
N LYS A 88 20.59 -16.97 -45.39
CA LYS A 88 19.98 -17.31 -44.10
C LYS A 88 20.95 -17.01 -42.96
N LYS A 89 20.56 -16.11 -42.04
CA LYS A 89 21.23 -15.90 -40.75
C LYS A 89 21.14 -17.17 -39.91
N ALA A 90 22.29 -17.66 -39.46
CA ALA A 90 22.40 -18.73 -38.48
C ALA A 90 21.79 -18.31 -37.14
N MET A 91 20.96 -19.18 -36.56
CA MET A 91 20.39 -18.97 -35.23
C MET A 91 21.44 -19.25 -34.13
N PRO A 92 21.47 -18.47 -33.04
CA PRO A 92 22.38 -18.72 -31.93
C PRO A 92 21.94 -19.97 -31.15
N ALA A 93 22.91 -20.85 -30.88
CA ALA A 93 22.71 -22.04 -30.06
C ALA A 93 22.27 -21.66 -28.63
N ARG A 94 21.11 -22.18 -28.23
CA ARG A 94 20.59 -22.13 -26.86
C ARG A 94 21.01 -23.40 -26.13
N THR A 95 21.42 -23.30 -24.87
CA THR A 95 21.62 -24.47 -24.00
C THR A 95 20.25 -25.05 -23.57
N MET A 96 20.19 -26.32 -23.14
CA MET A 96 18.93 -27.03 -22.82
C MET A 96 18.07 -26.40 -21.71
N LEU A 97 18.53 -25.33 -21.06
CA LEU A 97 17.77 -24.51 -20.10
C LEU A 97 17.34 -23.13 -20.66
N GLY A 98 17.46 -22.89 -21.97
CA GLY A 98 16.91 -21.69 -22.62
C GLY A 98 17.71 -20.39 -22.45
N MET A 99 18.86 -20.42 -21.77
CA MET A 99 19.72 -19.25 -21.59
C MET A 99 20.66 -19.00 -22.80
N PRO A 100 20.93 -17.74 -23.18
CA PRO A 100 21.90 -17.44 -24.23
C PRO A 100 23.32 -17.75 -23.75
N ALA A 101 24.11 -18.45 -24.55
CA ALA A 101 25.46 -18.91 -24.21
C ALA A 101 26.42 -17.79 -23.75
N ALA A 102 26.17 -16.54 -24.18
CA ALA A 102 26.93 -15.37 -23.74
C ALA A 102 26.76 -15.07 -22.24
N ALA A 103 25.59 -15.35 -21.65
CA ALA A 103 25.33 -15.09 -20.23
C ALA A 103 26.06 -16.07 -19.29
N VAL A 104 26.32 -17.29 -19.76
CA VAL A 104 27.07 -18.31 -19.00
C VAL A 104 28.57 -17.99 -18.98
N ALA A 105 29.10 -17.41 -20.07
CA ALA A 105 30.50 -16.98 -20.15
C ALA A 105 30.78 -15.75 -19.27
N GLU A 106 29.81 -14.85 -19.11
CA GLU A 106 29.91 -13.69 -18.20
C GLU A 106 29.92 -14.14 -16.72
N ALA A 107 29.02 -15.06 -16.35
CA ALA A 107 28.93 -15.59 -14.98
C ALA A 107 30.20 -16.37 -14.56
N ALA A 108 30.80 -17.12 -15.49
CA ALA A 108 32.06 -17.83 -15.23
C ALA A 108 33.26 -16.89 -15.02
N ARG A 109 33.27 -15.71 -15.67
CA ARG A 109 34.33 -14.69 -15.48
C ARG A 109 34.22 -13.96 -14.14
N VAL A 110 33.01 -13.71 -13.66
CA VAL A 110 32.78 -13.07 -12.34
C VAL A 110 33.17 -14.01 -11.20
N ALA A 111 32.94 -15.32 -11.35
CA ALA A 111 33.37 -16.31 -10.37
C ALA A 111 34.91 -16.45 -10.28
N GLN A 112 35.61 -16.41 -11.42
CA GLN A 112 37.09 -16.49 -11.44
C GLN A 112 37.79 -15.23 -10.91
N ALA A 113 37.12 -14.08 -10.89
CA ALA A 113 37.66 -12.85 -10.31
C ALA A 113 37.53 -12.80 -8.77
N ALA A 114 36.65 -13.62 -8.18
CA ALA A 114 36.43 -13.66 -6.73
C ALA A 114 37.44 -14.55 -5.98
N GLU A 115 38.06 -15.53 -6.66
CA GLU A 115 39.02 -16.47 -6.05
C GLU A 115 40.47 -15.95 -6.05
N ALA A 116 40.78 -14.84 -6.72
CA ALA A 116 42.13 -14.29 -6.81
C ALA A 116 42.50 -13.27 -5.70
N GLY A 117 41.64 -13.07 -4.70
CA GLY A 117 41.73 -11.96 -3.74
C GLY A 117 42.08 -12.32 -2.29
N ALA A 118 42.46 -13.56 -1.99
CA ALA A 118 42.74 -13.97 -0.62
C ALA A 118 44.01 -14.82 -0.56
N ASP A 119 45.18 -14.18 -0.51
CA ASP A 119 46.31 -14.77 0.22
C ASP A 119 47.37 -13.75 0.68
N ASP A 120 47.80 -14.00 1.91
CA ASP A 120 49.08 -13.74 2.55
C ASP A 120 49.49 -12.34 3.08
N GLY A 121 50.01 -12.33 4.31
CA GLY A 121 50.61 -11.13 4.90
C GLY A 121 50.70 -11.05 6.43
N THR A 122 50.96 -12.16 7.14
CA THR A 122 51.45 -12.09 8.53
C THR A 122 52.91 -11.60 8.53
N ARG A 123 53.26 -10.59 9.34
CA ARG A 123 54.56 -10.51 10.03
C ARG A 123 54.62 -9.42 11.10
N ASP A 124 55.02 -9.88 12.28
CA ASP A 124 55.58 -9.16 13.43
C ASP A 124 56.60 -8.08 13.06
N SER A 125 56.64 -7.00 13.85
CA SER A 125 57.81 -6.60 14.67
C SER A 125 57.66 -5.16 15.22
N SER A 126 57.45 -5.02 16.53
CA SER A 126 58.11 -3.97 17.34
C SER A 126 59.51 -4.50 17.72
N PRO A 127 60.52 -3.73 18.21
CA PRO A 127 60.36 -2.56 19.10
C PRO A 127 61.52 -1.49 19.13
N LEU A 128 61.45 -0.55 20.10
CA LEU A 128 62.54 0.28 20.72
C LEU A 128 63.14 1.42 19.85
N THR A 129 63.49 2.65 20.27
CA THR A 129 63.86 3.30 21.55
C THR A 129 63.92 4.83 21.27
N ALA A 130 63.35 5.72 22.10
CA ALA A 130 63.94 6.51 23.20
C ALA A 130 64.62 7.88 22.88
N ARG A 131 64.37 8.86 23.79
CA ARG A 131 65.08 10.14 24.06
C ARG A 131 64.74 11.33 23.12
N THR A 132 64.56 12.60 23.52
CA THR A 132 64.77 13.33 24.79
C THR A 132 64.14 14.75 24.70
N ARG A 133 63.47 15.18 25.78
CA ARG A 133 63.71 16.42 26.55
C ARG A 133 64.03 17.74 25.80
N ARG A 134 63.14 18.75 25.85
CA ARG A 134 63.50 20.13 26.28
C ARG A 134 62.28 21.02 26.61
N LYS A 135 62.58 22.03 27.42
CA LYS A 135 61.73 22.84 28.30
C LYS A 135 62.12 24.32 28.07
N SER A 136 61.16 25.24 27.89
CA SER A 136 61.23 26.72 28.11
C SER A 136 59.96 27.32 27.50
N ARG A 137 58.99 27.93 28.19
CA ARG A 137 58.96 29.12 29.07
C ARG A 137 59.45 30.42 28.40
N ASN A 138 58.51 31.34 28.17
CA ASN A 138 58.48 32.80 28.43
C ASN A 138 57.06 33.24 28.02
N ASP A 139 56.14 33.71 28.87
CA ASP A 139 56.08 34.90 29.73
C ASP A 139 56.14 36.26 29.00
N MET A 140 55.27 37.16 29.48
CA MET A 140 54.98 38.57 29.13
C MET A 140 53.86 38.79 28.09
N GLY A 141 52.78 39.52 28.38
CA GLY A 141 52.37 40.26 29.58
C GLY A 141 51.14 41.13 29.29
N LEU A 142 50.36 41.41 30.35
CA LEU A 142 49.66 42.65 30.76
C LEU A 142 49.07 43.60 29.68
N THR A 143 47.85 44.12 29.78
CA THR A 143 47.22 44.93 30.86
C THR A 143 45.68 44.98 30.65
N MET A 144 44.83 44.75 31.68
CA MET A 144 44.17 45.71 32.60
C MET A 144 43.21 46.70 31.92
N VAL A 145 42.07 47.17 32.43
CA VAL A 145 41.17 46.96 33.60
C VAL A 145 39.95 47.85 33.28
N GLY A 146 38.76 47.54 33.82
CA GLY A 146 37.66 48.50 33.81
C GLY A 146 36.36 47.98 34.41
N ASP A 147 36.34 47.81 35.73
CA ASP A 147 35.15 47.64 36.58
C ASP A 147 34.11 48.74 36.38
N SER A 148 32.82 48.40 36.50
CA SER A 148 31.87 49.05 37.45
C SER A 148 30.41 48.57 37.27
N ALA A 149 29.89 47.93 38.31
CA ALA A 149 28.52 48.06 38.80
C ALA A 149 28.59 48.95 40.07
N PRO A 150 27.54 49.64 40.58
CA PRO A 150 26.24 49.03 40.95
C PRO A 150 25.00 49.98 40.96
N SER A 151 23.89 49.49 41.53
CA SER A 151 22.72 50.24 42.06
C SER A 151 21.63 50.59 41.02
N ALA A 152 20.30 50.54 41.26
CA ALA A 152 19.49 50.46 42.48
C ALA A 152 18.07 49.91 42.15
N ALA A 153 17.34 49.48 43.18
CA ALA A 153 15.90 49.20 43.15
C ALA A 153 15.05 50.48 43.04
N PRO A 154 13.74 50.38 42.72
CA PRO A 154 12.77 50.60 43.80
C PRO A 154 11.50 49.72 43.75
N THR A 155 10.87 49.61 44.92
CA THR A 155 9.51 49.13 45.25
C THR A 155 8.43 50.19 45.04
N VAL A 156 7.28 49.84 44.42
CA VAL A 156 5.92 50.41 44.61
C VAL A 156 4.92 49.33 44.14
N ALA A 157 4.20 48.64 45.03
CA ALA A 157 2.83 48.88 45.56
C ALA A 157 1.65 48.50 44.63
N ASP A 158 0.67 47.86 45.28
CA ASP A 158 -0.57 47.25 44.82
C ASP A 158 -1.43 48.02 43.80
N GLU A 159 -2.03 47.29 42.84
CA GLU A 159 -3.43 47.51 42.50
C GLU A 159 -4.12 46.22 42.03
N GLN A 160 -5.17 45.84 42.77
CA GLN A 160 -6.05 44.69 42.57
C GLN A 160 -6.86 44.78 41.27
N ARG A 161 -6.94 43.68 40.52
CA ARG A 161 -8.20 43.28 39.85
C ARG A 161 -8.30 41.76 39.66
N PRO A 162 -9.49 41.15 39.88
CA PRO A 162 -9.64 39.71 39.96
C PRO A 162 -10.02 39.08 38.62
N GLY A 163 -9.64 37.82 38.45
CA GLY A 163 -10.39 36.89 37.59
C GLY A 163 -9.58 36.20 36.51
N ARG A 164 -9.11 34.98 36.81
CA ARG A 164 -9.55 33.74 36.15
C ARG A 164 -8.68 32.58 36.63
N ALA A 165 -9.32 31.68 37.37
CA ALA A 165 -8.77 30.39 37.72
C ALA A 165 -8.44 29.60 36.43
N ARG A 166 -7.18 29.24 36.25
CA ARG A 166 -6.78 28.07 35.46
C ARG A 166 -6.15 27.08 36.41
N ALA A 167 -6.87 25.99 36.65
CA ALA A 167 -6.36 24.83 37.33
C ALA A 167 -5.33 24.13 36.43
N SER A 168 -4.05 24.23 36.78
CA SER A 168 -3.01 23.35 36.29
C SER A 168 -2.78 22.27 37.36
N ALA A 169 -3.33 21.08 37.13
CA ALA A 169 -3.01 19.90 37.93
C ALA A 169 -1.60 19.43 37.54
N ASN A 170 -0.66 19.62 38.46
CA ASN A 170 0.63 18.92 38.49
C ASN A 170 0.37 17.43 38.79
N TYR A 171 0.60 16.56 37.81
CA TYR A 171 0.88 15.16 38.07
C TYR A 171 2.39 14.94 37.95
N GLY A 172 3.03 14.70 39.09
CA GLY A 172 4.40 14.21 39.13
C GLY A 172 4.45 12.79 38.56
N MET A 173 5.16 12.61 37.44
CA MET A 173 5.55 11.29 36.97
C MET A 173 6.74 10.80 37.79
N LEU A 174 6.54 9.67 38.46
CA LEU A 174 7.58 8.82 38.99
C LEU A 174 8.41 8.24 37.82
N ALA A 175 9.73 8.32 37.92
CA ALA A 175 10.64 7.68 36.97
C ALA A 175 10.57 6.15 37.13
N ILE A 176 10.13 5.46 36.09
CA ILE A 176 10.22 3.99 35.97
C ILE A 176 11.60 3.68 35.35
N PRO A 177 12.43 2.81 35.95
CA PRO A 177 13.70 2.41 35.36
C PRO A 177 13.48 1.60 34.08
N VAL A 178 14.23 1.96 33.04
CA VAL A 178 14.28 1.28 31.74
C VAL A 178 15.06 -0.02 31.91
N PRO A 179 14.51 -1.21 31.59
CA PRO A 179 15.31 -2.43 31.51
C PRO A 179 16.20 -2.39 30.26
N GLU A 180 17.46 -2.78 30.45
CA GLU A 180 18.49 -2.89 29.42
C GLU A 180 18.06 -3.78 28.26
N SER A 181 18.29 -3.28 27.04
CA SER A 181 18.04 -3.96 25.79
C SER A 181 19.03 -5.10 25.58
N SER A 182 18.51 -6.32 25.45
CA SER A 182 19.23 -7.46 24.88
C SER A 182 19.31 -7.29 23.35
N ASP A 183 20.48 -6.82 22.90
CA ASP A 183 20.98 -6.99 21.53
C ASP A 183 21.34 -8.46 21.32
N ASP A 184 20.70 -9.11 20.34
CA ASP A 184 21.26 -10.12 19.43
C ASP A 184 20.12 -10.85 18.71
N LEU A 185 19.74 -10.33 17.54
CA LEU A 185 19.01 -11.11 16.53
C LEU A 185 19.74 -10.96 15.18
N PRO A 186 20.00 -12.07 14.47
CA PRO A 186 20.75 -12.02 13.22
C PRO A 186 19.93 -11.33 12.12
N ALA A 187 20.57 -10.39 11.42
CA ALA A 187 20.00 -9.66 10.31
C ALA A 187 19.72 -10.59 9.11
N LEU A 188 18.45 -10.66 8.68
CA LEU A 188 18.03 -11.33 7.45
C LEU A 188 18.48 -10.53 6.21
N PRO A 189 18.97 -11.20 5.14
CA PRO A 189 19.45 -10.53 3.94
C PRO A 189 18.30 -9.90 3.12
N LYS A 190 18.49 -8.63 2.74
CA LYS A 190 17.57 -7.87 1.87
C LYS A 190 17.69 -8.35 0.43
N SER A 191 16.65 -8.98 -0.13
CA SER A 191 16.57 -9.26 -1.56
C SER A 191 15.91 -8.09 -2.31
N LYS A 192 16.47 -7.72 -3.46
CA LYS A 192 15.95 -6.71 -4.39
C LYS A 192 15.43 -7.44 -5.64
N ALA A 193 14.12 -7.55 -5.80
CA ALA A 193 13.47 -7.75 -7.10
C ALA A 193 11.97 -7.37 -6.99
N PRO A 194 11.38 -6.67 -7.98
CA PRO A 194 9.96 -6.37 -7.97
C PRO A 194 9.21 -7.57 -8.58
N VAL A 195 8.62 -8.40 -7.73
CA VAL A 195 7.61 -9.39 -8.12
C VAL A 195 6.26 -8.79 -7.80
N ILE A 196 5.37 -8.69 -8.79
CA ILE A 196 3.94 -8.48 -8.57
C ILE A 196 3.46 -9.75 -7.87
N ILE A 197 3.49 -9.72 -6.53
CA ILE A 197 3.04 -10.82 -5.69
C ILE A 197 1.51 -10.80 -5.75
N ALA A 198 0.93 -11.83 -6.36
CA ALA A 198 -0.41 -12.26 -6.02
C ALA A 198 -0.38 -12.60 -4.52
N ALA A 199 -0.84 -11.66 -3.70
CA ALA A 199 -0.89 -11.83 -2.26
C ALA A 199 -1.86 -12.97 -1.94
N VAL A 200 -1.31 -14.13 -1.60
CA VAL A 200 -2.08 -15.25 -1.07
C VAL A 200 -2.54 -14.83 0.32
N PHE A 201 -3.86 -14.74 0.50
CA PHE A 201 -4.49 -14.39 1.76
C PHE A 201 -4.37 -15.56 2.74
N ALA A 202 -3.48 -15.44 3.73
CA ALA A 202 -3.46 -16.36 4.86
C ALA A 202 -4.55 -15.94 5.87
N VAL A 203 -5.78 -16.42 5.66
CA VAL A 203 -6.77 -16.49 6.74
C VAL A 203 -6.37 -17.67 7.62
N LEU A 204 -5.58 -17.37 8.65
CA LEU A 204 -5.08 -18.38 9.58
C LEU A 204 -6.21 -18.76 10.55
N LEU A 205 -6.81 -19.91 10.28
CA LEU A 205 -7.81 -20.58 11.11
C LEU A 205 -7.06 -21.48 12.08
N VAL A 206 -7.19 -21.30 13.40
CA VAL A 206 -6.61 -22.26 14.35
C VAL A 206 -7.68 -23.24 14.78
N VAL A 207 -7.48 -24.52 14.43
CA VAL A 207 -8.26 -25.66 14.93
C VAL A 207 -7.48 -26.30 16.06
N GLY A 208 -7.98 -26.21 17.30
CA GLY A 208 -7.48 -27.05 18.39
C GLY A 208 -8.11 -28.43 18.30
N GLY A 209 -7.50 -29.29 17.50
CA GLY A 209 -7.86 -30.69 17.39
C GLY A 209 -6.95 -31.54 18.27
N LEU A 210 -7.35 -31.80 19.52
CA LEU A 210 -6.71 -32.82 20.34
C LEU A 210 -7.25 -34.19 19.91
N VAL A 211 -6.46 -34.90 19.11
CA VAL A 211 -6.74 -36.27 18.70
C VAL A 211 -5.89 -37.18 19.57
N ALA A 212 -6.47 -37.72 20.62
CA ALA A 212 -5.96 -38.91 21.28
C ALA A 212 -6.79 -40.09 20.80
N LEU A 213 -6.56 -40.54 19.56
CA LEU A 213 -7.19 -41.76 19.05
C LEU A 213 -6.26 -42.95 19.33
N GLY A 214 -6.32 -43.47 20.55
CA GLY A 214 -5.78 -44.79 20.86
C GLY A 214 -6.81 -45.87 20.49
N VAL A 215 -6.95 -46.20 19.21
CA VAL A 215 -7.68 -47.42 18.80
C VAL A 215 -6.77 -48.62 18.99
N ALA A 216 -6.58 -49.01 20.25
CA ALA A 216 -6.08 -50.34 20.60
C ALA A 216 -7.26 -51.32 20.61
N LEU A 217 -7.82 -51.63 19.43
CA LEU A 217 -8.92 -52.59 19.30
C LEU A 217 -8.46 -53.82 18.50
N LEU A 218 -7.93 -54.80 19.23
CA LEU A 218 -8.00 -56.28 19.03
C LEU A 218 -7.68 -56.92 17.66
N GLY A 219 -7.51 -56.16 16.58
CA GLY A 219 -6.97 -56.59 15.29
C GLY A 219 -5.68 -55.82 15.06
N GLY A 220 -4.59 -56.51 14.70
CA GLY A 220 -3.26 -55.93 14.52
C GLY A 220 -3.11 -55.05 13.28
N GLY A 221 -3.94 -54.01 13.16
CA GLY A 221 -3.79 -52.96 12.18
C GLY A 221 -2.71 -51.95 12.60
N PRO A 222 -2.19 -51.15 11.65
CA PRO A 222 -1.14 -50.18 11.90
C PRO A 222 -1.60 -49.09 12.88
N GLU A 223 -0.71 -48.64 13.76
CA GLU A 223 -0.97 -47.50 14.64
C GLU A 223 -0.98 -46.21 13.81
N VAL A 224 -2.13 -45.53 13.79
CA VAL A 224 -2.36 -44.30 13.03
C VAL A 224 -2.69 -43.17 14.00
N SER A 225 -1.83 -42.16 14.01
CA SER A 225 -2.08 -40.88 14.69
C SER A 225 -2.47 -39.82 13.67
N ALA A 226 -3.41 -38.96 14.02
CA ALA A 226 -3.93 -37.93 13.12
C ALA A 226 -4.01 -36.61 13.87
N VAL A 227 -3.53 -35.51 13.30
CA VAL A 227 -3.65 -34.16 13.88
C VAL A 227 -4.12 -33.20 12.80
N VAL A 228 -5.04 -32.30 13.16
CA VAL A 228 -5.44 -31.21 12.28
C VAL A 228 -4.47 -30.05 12.52
N ALA A 229 -3.81 -29.60 11.45
CA ALA A 229 -2.92 -28.45 11.50
C ALA A 229 -3.38 -27.38 10.52
N GLN A 230 -3.06 -26.13 10.81
CA GLN A 230 -3.24 -25.02 9.88
C GLN A 230 -1.95 -24.74 9.14
N THR A 231 -2.03 -24.56 7.83
CA THR A 231 -0.93 -24.10 6.98
C THR A 231 -1.35 -22.85 6.20
N ASP A 232 -0.41 -22.23 5.50
CA ASP A 232 -0.70 -21.11 4.58
C ASP A 232 -1.68 -21.52 3.46
N ALA A 233 -1.74 -22.81 3.12
CA ALA A 233 -2.64 -23.37 2.12
C ALA A 233 -4.04 -23.74 2.66
N GLY A 234 -4.26 -23.59 3.97
CA GLY A 234 -5.49 -23.97 4.66
C GLY A 234 -5.30 -25.08 5.69
N GLU A 235 -6.41 -25.70 6.09
CA GLU A 235 -6.42 -26.82 7.02
C GLU A 235 -5.84 -28.08 6.35
N VAL A 236 -5.00 -28.79 7.09
CA VAL A 236 -4.44 -30.07 6.66
C VAL A 236 -4.60 -31.12 7.74
N LEU A 237 -4.85 -32.35 7.34
CA LEU A 237 -4.77 -33.53 8.18
C LEU A 237 -3.36 -34.10 8.10
N GLN A 238 -2.61 -34.00 9.18
CA GLN A 238 -1.31 -34.66 9.33
C GLN A 238 -1.54 -36.05 9.91
N LEU A 239 -1.15 -37.06 9.14
CA LEU A 239 -1.23 -38.45 9.54
C LEU A 239 0.17 -38.98 9.80
N GLU A 240 0.35 -39.66 10.92
CA GLU A 240 1.51 -40.50 11.23
C GLU A 240 1.07 -41.96 11.20
N VAL A 241 1.68 -42.74 10.32
CA VAL A 241 1.42 -44.18 10.12
C VAL A 241 2.72 -44.92 10.41
N ALA A 242 2.86 -45.44 11.63
CA ALA A 242 4.14 -45.95 12.14
C ALA A 242 4.71 -47.12 11.32
N GLU A 243 3.84 -47.95 10.75
CA GLU A 243 4.20 -49.20 10.06
C GLU A 243 3.90 -49.17 8.54
N ALA A 244 3.85 -47.99 7.93
CA ALA A 244 3.58 -47.88 6.49
C ALA A 244 4.74 -48.45 5.63
N GLU A 245 4.44 -49.37 4.72
CA GLU A 245 5.41 -49.88 3.74
C GLU A 245 5.91 -48.77 2.80
N ALA A 246 7.16 -48.87 2.34
CA ALA A 246 7.73 -47.90 1.42
C ALA A 246 6.97 -47.87 0.08
N GLY A 247 6.50 -46.69 -0.33
CA GLY A 247 5.66 -46.51 -1.51
C GLY A 247 4.15 -46.53 -1.23
N SER A 248 3.76 -46.69 0.05
CA SER A 248 2.36 -46.53 0.46
C SER A 248 1.85 -45.11 0.22
N ARG A 249 0.54 -45.00 0.00
CA ARG A 249 -0.16 -43.73 -0.21
C ARG A 249 -1.39 -43.68 0.69
N VAL A 250 -1.81 -42.47 1.06
CA VAL A 250 -3.05 -42.25 1.79
C VAL A 250 -4.04 -41.52 0.89
N ARG A 251 -5.30 -41.96 0.90
CA ARG A 251 -6.38 -41.35 0.15
C ARG A 251 -7.51 -40.87 1.05
N LEU A 252 -7.89 -39.59 0.91
CA LEU A 252 -9.02 -38.96 1.59
C LEU A 252 -9.84 -38.20 0.56
N ALA A 253 -11.17 -38.43 0.52
CA ALA A 253 -12.09 -37.79 -0.42
C ALA A 253 -11.61 -37.86 -1.89
N GLY A 254 -11.01 -38.99 -2.29
CA GLY A 254 -10.49 -39.21 -3.65
C GLY A 254 -9.14 -38.55 -3.96
N ARG A 255 -8.56 -37.77 -3.03
CA ARG A 255 -7.19 -37.23 -3.15
C ARG A 255 -6.20 -38.19 -2.53
N GLU A 256 -5.16 -38.56 -3.29
CA GLU A 256 -4.13 -39.49 -2.87
C GLU A 256 -2.80 -38.75 -2.68
N VAL A 257 -2.16 -38.96 -1.53
CA VAL A 257 -0.90 -38.32 -1.12
C VAL A 257 0.08 -39.41 -0.70
N PRO A 258 1.34 -39.39 -1.17
CA PRO A 258 2.34 -40.37 -0.74
C PRO A 258 2.65 -40.25 0.76
N ILE A 259 2.96 -41.39 1.37
CA ILE A 259 3.51 -41.43 2.73
C ILE A 259 5.02 -41.28 2.63
N GLU A 260 5.56 -40.20 3.21
CA GLU A 260 6.99 -39.93 3.26
C GLU A 260 7.47 -40.02 4.71
N ALA A 261 8.40 -40.93 4.98
CA ALA A 261 8.93 -41.16 6.33
C ALA A 261 7.83 -41.41 7.40
N GLY A 262 6.82 -42.21 7.04
CA GLY A 262 5.67 -42.52 7.92
C GLY A 262 4.67 -41.38 8.09
N ARG A 263 4.81 -40.28 7.32
CA ARG A 263 3.93 -39.11 7.42
C ARG A 263 3.21 -38.81 6.11
N ALA A 264 1.97 -38.39 6.20
CA ALA A 264 1.22 -37.82 5.08
C ALA A 264 0.52 -36.52 5.52
N THR A 265 0.45 -35.54 4.62
CA THR A 265 -0.27 -34.28 4.85
C THR A 265 -1.37 -34.15 3.79
N LEU A 266 -2.62 -34.25 4.20
CA LEU A 266 -3.77 -34.19 3.30
C LEU A 266 -4.50 -32.85 3.45
N PRO A 267 -4.70 -32.08 2.38
CA PRO A 267 -5.47 -30.85 2.46
C PRO A 267 -6.95 -31.15 2.75
N LEU A 268 -7.50 -30.50 3.77
CA LEU A 268 -8.91 -30.56 4.12
C LEU A 268 -9.66 -29.41 3.44
N ALA A 269 -10.91 -29.64 3.05
CA ALA A 269 -11.78 -28.53 2.66
C ALA A 269 -12.30 -27.83 3.92
N SER A 270 -12.55 -26.52 3.83
CA SER A 270 -12.94 -25.69 4.99
C SER A 270 -14.24 -26.12 5.66
N ASP A 271 -15.08 -26.86 4.96
CA ASP A 271 -16.35 -27.43 5.39
C ASP A 271 -16.26 -28.91 5.82
N THR A 272 -15.09 -29.55 5.72
CA THR A 272 -14.92 -30.98 6.06
C THR A 272 -15.02 -31.24 7.56
N LEU A 273 -14.59 -30.29 8.39
CA LEU A 273 -14.63 -30.42 9.84
C LEU A 273 -15.60 -29.41 10.45
N HIS A 274 -16.34 -29.88 11.45
CA HIS A 274 -17.26 -29.12 12.27
C HIS A 274 -16.82 -29.14 13.73
N LEU A 275 -17.35 -28.24 14.55
CA LEU A 275 -17.14 -28.30 15.99
C LEU A 275 -17.67 -29.62 16.57
N GLY A 276 -16.88 -30.24 17.44
CA GLY A 276 -17.19 -31.52 18.04
C GLY A 276 -16.56 -32.72 17.32
N PRO A 277 -17.10 -33.93 17.50
CA PRO A 277 -16.59 -35.14 16.85
C PRO A 277 -16.85 -35.11 15.35
N ASN A 278 -15.83 -35.46 14.58
CA ASN A 278 -15.87 -35.62 13.13
C ASN A 278 -15.40 -37.02 12.78
N GLU A 279 -16.23 -37.77 12.08
CA GLU A 279 -15.88 -39.10 11.59
C GLU A 279 -15.35 -38.98 10.16
N LEU A 280 -14.10 -39.39 9.96
CA LEU A 280 -13.45 -39.46 8.66
C LEU A 280 -13.09 -40.91 8.34
N SER A 281 -13.15 -41.28 7.07
CA SER A 281 -12.57 -42.54 6.57
C SER A 281 -11.39 -42.23 5.68
N VAL A 282 -10.23 -42.72 6.08
CA VAL A 282 -8.97 -42.58 5.34
C VAL A 282 -8.62 -43.93 4.74
N VAL A 283 -8.26 -43.97 3.45
CA VAL A 283 -7.87 -45.22 2.79
C VAL A 283 -6.35 -45.28 2.69
N LEU A 284 -5.73 -46.26 3.34
CA LEU A 284 -4.32 -46.61 3.12
C LEU A 284 -4.24 -47.48 1.87
N VAL A 285 -3.39 -47.09 0.92
CA VAL A 285 -3.12 -47.82 -0.32
C VAL A 285 -1.69 -48.34 -0.25
N ALA A 286 -1.53 -49.65 -0.12
CA ALA A 286 -0.23 -50.30 -0.06
C ALA A 286 0.46 -50.30 -1.44
N PRO A 287 1.78 -50.57 -1.51
CA PRO A 287 2.53 -50.58 -2.77
C PRO A 287 2.03 -51.60 -3.79
N ASP A 288 1.45 -52.71 -3.32
CA ASP A 288 0.85 -53.76 -4.15
C ASP A 288 -0.56 -53.41 -4.69
N GLY A 289 -1.09 -52.24 -4.30
CA GLY A 289 -2.41 -51.75 -4.68
C GLY A 289 -3.55 -52.25 -3.79
N SER A 290 -3.26 -53.06 -2.76
CA SER A 290 -4.26 -53.38 -1.74
C SER A 290 -4.65 -52.13 -0.94
N THR A 291 -5.89 -52.12 -0.45
CA THR A 291 -6.45 -50.95 0.24
C THR A 291 -7.04 -51.34 1.58
N GLU A 292 -6.78 -50.52 2.60
CA GLU A 292 -7.30 -50.66 3.95
C GLU A 292 -8.03 -49.37 4.36
N GLU A 293 -9.25 -49.47 4.87
CA GLU A 293 -10.00 -48.32 5.40
C GLU A 293 -9.71 -48.12 6.89
N LEU A 294 -9.32 -46.90 7.23
CA LEU A 294 -8.94 -46.47 8.58
C LEU A 294 -10.00 -45.46 9.06
N PRO A 295 -10.93 -45.87 9.95
CA PRO A 295 -11.88 -44.93 10.54
C PRO A 295 -11.15 -44.04 11.55
N LEU A 296 -11.29 -42.72 11.39
CA LEU A 296 -10.71 -41.71 12.25
C LEU A 296 -11.81 -40.87 12.89
N THR A 297 -11.76 -40.69 14.20
CA THR A 297 -12.61 -39.73 14.91
C THR A 297 -11.75 -38.55 15.35
N LEU A 298 -12.01 -37.38 14.76
CA LEU A 298 -11.31 -36.14 15.10
C LEU A 298 -12.22 -35.26 15.96
N LEU A 299 -11.74 -34.85 17.14
CA LEU A 299 -12.45 -33.91 17.98
C LEU A 299 -11.94 -32.50 17.71
N VAL A 300 -12.79 -31.63 17.15
CA VAL A 300 -12.50 -30.21 17.05
C VAL A 300 -13.10 -29.51 18.27
N ALA A 301 -12.25 -29.09 19.20
CA ALA A 301 -12.72 -28.45 20.44
C ALA A 301 -13.05 -26.96 20.23
N TYR A 302 -12.32 -26.29 19.35
CA TYR A 302 -12.55 -24.89 19.01
C TYR A 302 -11.97 -24.53 17.63
N ARG A 303 -12.43 -23.39 17.11
CA ARG A 303 -11.97 -22.71 15.91
C ARG A 303 -11.86 -21.21 16.18
N ILE A 304 -10.73 -20.62 15.83
CA ILE A 304 -10.54 -19.16 15.85
C ILE A 304 -10.16 -18.71 14.44
N GLN A 305 -10.91 -17.76 13.88
CA GLN A 305 -10.76 -17.29 12.51
C GLN A 305 -10.71 -15.76 12.46
N ALA A 306 -9.79 -15.22 11.65
CA ALA A 306 -9.86 -13.82 11.26
C ALA A 306 -11.00 -13.61 10.25
N ASP A 307 -11.86 -12.65 10.52
CA ASP A 307 -12.95 -12.17 9.67
C ASP A 307 -12.62 -10.76 9.18
N LEU A 308 -12.36 -10.66 7.88
CA LEU A 308 -11.97 -9.42 7.21
C LEU A 308 -13.17 -8.57 6.77
N SER A 309 -14.40 -9.07 6.89
CA SER A 309 -15.61 -8.34 6.46
C SER A 309 -15.83 -7.07 7.30
N ALA A 310 -15.32 -7.05 8.53
CA ALA A 310 -15.44 -5.91 9.43
C ALA A 310 -14.46 -4.76 9.12
N LEU A 311 -13.52 -4.94 8.19
CA LEU A 311 -12.59 -3.89 7.77
C LEU A 311 -13.28 -2.73 7.04
N GLU A 312 -14.48 -2.95 6.51
CA GLU A 312 -15.27 -1.92 5.84
C GLU A 312 -16.04 -1.01 6.83
N GLN A 313 -16.10 -1.39 8.11
CA GLN A 313 -16.81 -0.63 9.14
C GLN A 313 -16.16 0.74 9.39
N ARG A 314 -16.89 1.61 10.10
CA ARG A 314 -16.43 2.94 10.52
C ARG A 314 -16.60 3.06 12.04
N PRO A 315 -15.54 2.93 12.85
CA PRO A 315 -14.14 2.67 12.47
C PRO A 315 -13.90 1.24 11.94
N PRO A 316 -12.84 1.01 11.15
CA PRO A 316 -12.51 -0.31 10.62
C PRO A 316 -11.93 -1.21 11.71
N VAL A 317 -12.33 -2.48 11.73
CA VAL A 317 -11.86 -3.45 12.73
C VAL A 317 -11.49 -4.78 12.08
N LEU A 318 -10.44 -5.42 12.59
CA LEU A 318 -10.11 -6.80 12.31
C LEU A 318 -10.81 -7.69 13.35
N ARG A 319 -11.82 -8.43 12.91
CA ARG A 319 -12.63 -9.28 13.78
C ARG A 319 -12.03 -10.67 13.86
N TYR A 320 -11.96 -11.25 15.04
CA TYR A 320 -11.71 -12.68 15.22
C TYR A 320 -13.00 -13.34 15.67
N ARG A 321 -13.50 -14.28 14.87
CA ARG A 321 -14.63 -15.14 15.23
C ARG A 321 -14.10 -16.35 15.96
N VAL A 322 -14.77 -16.69 17.06
CA VAL A 322 -14.45 -17.83 17.90
C VAL A 322 -15.64 -18.75 17.88
N GLU A 323 -15.43 -20.02 17.59
CA GLU A 323 -16.40 -21.07 17.82
C GLU A 323 -15.73 -22.11 18.72
N ALA A 324 -16.34 -22.46 19.85
CA ALA A 324 -15.80 -23.45 20.78
C ALA A 324 -16.93 -24.32 21.33
N GLN A 325 -16.61 -25.44 21.99
CA GLN A 325 -17.62 -26.24 22.66
C GLN A 325 -18.37 -25.40 23.72
N PRO A 326 -19.70 -25.56 23.87
CA PRO A 326 -20.47 -24.86 24.90
C PRO A 326 -19.87 -25.03 26.30
N GLY A 327 -19.69 -23.91 27.01
CA GLY A 327 -19.04 -23.88 28.34
C GLY A 327 -17.52 -23.67 28.31
N SER A 328 -16.91 -23.58 27.12
CA SER A 328 -15.49 -23.20 27.01
C SER A 328 -15.26 -21.75 27.46
N THR A 329 -14.04 -21.44 27.90
CA THR A 329 -13.58 -20.07 28.10
C THR A 329 -12.45 -19.77 27.12
N VAL A 330 -12.55 -18.64 26.41
CA VAL A 330 -11.55 -18.23 25.43
C VAL A 330 -11.03 -16.84 25.79
N LEU A 331 -9.70 -16.70 25.81
CA LEU A 331 -8.99 -15.44 25.94
C LEU A 331 -8.26 -15.14 24.63
N LEU A 332 -8.36 -13.90 24.14
CA LEU A 332 -7.56 -13.38 23.04
C LEU A 332 -6.74 -12.18 23.54
N ASP A 333 -5.42 -12.26 23.43
CA ASP A 333 -4.47 -11.32 24.04
C ASP A 333 -4.76 -11.08 25.54
N GLY A 334 -5.14 -12.15 26.25
CA GLY A 334 -5.54 -12.12 27.67
C GLY A 334 -6.93 -11.53 27.95
N ARG A 335 -7.68 -11.12 26.91
CA ARG A 335 -9.03 -10.55 27.05
C ARG A 335 -10.09 -11.63 26.84
N PRO A 336 -11.07 -11.76 27.74
CA PRO A 336 -12.12 -12.75 27.60
C PRO A 336 -13.02 -12.46 26.40
N VAL A 337 -13.28 -13.50 25.59
CA VAL A 337 -14.27 -13.49 24.52
C VAL A 337 -15.59 -14.01 25.09
N THR A 338 -16.65 -13.22 24.97
CA THR A 338 -18.00 -13.67 25.37
C THR A 338 -18.52 -14.66 24.35
N LEU A 339 -18.76 -15.90 24.77
CA LEU A 339 -19.37 -16.94 23.95
C LEU A 339 -20.87 -17.02 24.25
N ASP A 340 -21.68 -17.23 23.22
CA ASP A 340 -23.10 -17.50 23.34
C ASP A 340 -23.38 -18.96 23.77
N ALA A 341 -24.66 -19.31 23.91
CA ALA A 341 -25.06 -20.66 24.30
C ALA A 341 -24.65 -21.75 23.29
N SER A 342 -24.37 -21.37 22.04
CA SER A 342 -23.84 -22.26 21.00
C SER A 342 -22.30 -22.31 20.97
N GLY A 343 -21.64 -21.57 21.87
CA GLY A 343 -20.19 -21.49 21.94
C GLY A 343 -19.57 -20.56 20.90
N ARG A 344 -20.35 -19.67 20.28
CA ARG A 344 -19.86 -18.69 19.31
C ARG A 344 -19.62 -17.34 19.97
N GLY A 345 -18.53 -16.68 19.60
CA GLY A 345 -18.20 -15.34 20.05
C GLY A 345 -17.33 -14.60 19.04
N GLN A 346 -17.02 -13.35 19.34
CA GLN A 346 -16.13 -12.55 18.51
C GLN A 346 -15.37 -11.50 19.34
N HIS A 347 -14.19 -11.11 18.85
CA HIS A 347 -13.42 -10.00 19.40
C HIS A 347 -12.89 -9.11 18.27
N ASP A 348 -13.02 -7.80 18.42
CA ASP A 348 -12.66 -6.81 17.40
C ASP A 348 -11.37 -6.08 17.80
N TYR A 349 -10.41 -6.01 16.88
CA TYR A 349 -9.21 -5.19 17.03
C TYR A 349 -9.30 -3.98 16.09
N PRO A 350 -9.15 -2.74 16.60
CA PRO A 350 -9.20 -1.55 15.74
C PRO A 350 -8.04 -1.57 14.74
N VAL A 351 -8.34 -1.24 13.49
CA VAL A 351 -7.34 -1.06 12.44
C VAL A 351 -7.18 0.44 12.18
N VAL A 352 -5.94 0.90 12.11
CA VAL A 352 -5.66 2.28 11.72
C VAL A 352 -5.40 2.31 10.22
N ALA A 353 -6.12 3.19 9.51
CA ALA A 353 -5.81 3.45 8.11
C ALA A 353 -4.41 4.08 8.02
N SER A 354 -3.58 3.61 7.10
CA SER A 354 -2.23 4.14 6.89
C SER A 354 -2.05 4.62 5.46
N ALA A 355 -1.06 5.49 5.26
CA ALA A 355 -0.56 5.87 3.94
C ALA A 355 0.51 4.89 3.43
N GLU A 356 1.09 4.10 4.33
CA GLU A 356 2.18 3.18 4.05
C GLU A 356 1.73 1.95 3.24
N ASP A 357 2.68 1.35 2.52
CA ASP A 357 2.45 0.13 1.73
C ASP A 357 2.55 -1.15 2.55
N GLN A 358 3.13 -1.08 3.76
CA GLN A 358 3.23 -2.25 4.64
C GLN A 358 1.84 -2.57 5.17
N GLY A 359 1.26 -3.69 4.74
CA GLY A 359 -0.04 -4.15 5.22
C GLY A 359 -0.10 -4.29 6.74
N VAL A 360 -1.30 -4.48 7.28
CA VAL A 360 -1.53 -4.68 8.70
C VAL A 360 -1.13 -6.11 9.08
N GLU A 361 -0.12 -6.25 9.94
CA GLU A 361 0.22 -7.52 10.59
C GLU A 361 -0.30 -7.52 12.02
N ARG A 362 -1.11 -8.53 12.37
CA ARG A 362 -1.62 -8.74 13.72
C ARG A 362 -1.23 -10.13 14.19
N ILE A 363 -0.58 -10.19 15.35
CA ILE A 363 -0.32 -11.44 16.07
C ILE A 363 -1.22 -11.44 17.30
N VAL A 364 -2.17 -12.37 17.36
CA VAL A 364 -3.07 -12.57 18.50
C VAL A 364 -2.67 -13.82 19.25
N ARG A 365 -2.41 -13.70 20.56
CA ARG A 365 -2.23 -14.85 21.44
C ARG A 365 -3.60 -15.35 21.88
N TYR A 366 -3.80 -16.65 21.94
CA TYR A 366 -5.04 -17.22 22.44
C TYR A 366 -4.78 -18.21 23.57
N ASP A 367 -5.73 -18.30 24.49
CA ASP A 367 -5.83 -19.35 25.50
C ASP A 367 -7.27 -19.87 25.48
N VAL A 368 -7.45 -21.17 25.29
CA VAL A 368 -8.75 -21.84 25.31
C VAL A 368 -8.76 -22.88 26.41
N SER A 369 -9.75 -22.81 27.29
CA SER A 369 -10.04 -23.89 28.24
C SER A 369 -11.38 -24.52 27.90
N THR A 370 -11.36 -25.83 27.64
CA THR A 370 -12.53 -26.62 27.28
C THR A 370 -13.35 -26.98 28.53
N PRO A 371 -14.63 -27.38 28.39
CA PRO A 371 -15.46 -27.80 29.53
C PRO A 371 -14.88 -29.00 30.29
N GLY A 372 -14.09 -29.85 29.61
CA GLY A 372 -13.39 -30.99 30.19
C GLY A 372 -12.11 -30.63 30.96
N GLY A 373 -11.76 -29.34 31.06
CA GLY A 373 -10.58 -28.86 31.79
C GLY A 373 -9.27 -28.89 31.01
N ALA A 374 -9.29 -29.30 29.73
CA ALA A 374 -8.11 -29.20 28.87
C ALA A 374 -7.86 -27.74 28.48
N THR A 375 -6.62 -27.29 28.60
CA THR A 375 -6.19 -25.94 28.23
C THR A 375 -5.22 -26.00 27.05
N GLU A 376 -5.40 -25.11 26.09
CA GLU A 376 -4.54 -24.96 24.93
C GLU A 376 -4.22 -23.49 24.70
N SER A 377 -2.98 -23.19 24.32
CA SER A 377 -2.51 -21.82 24.07
C SER A 377 -1.73 -21.77 22.76
N GLY A 378 -1.83 -20.65 22.05
CA GLY A 378 -1.12 -20.48 20.78
C GLY A 378 -1.12 -19.05 20.26
N ARG A 379 -0.80 -18.91 18.97
CA ARG A 379 -0.72 -17.62 18.28
C ARG A 379 -1.38 -17.70 16.90
N ILE A 380 -2.07 -16.63 16.52
CA ILE A 380 -2.67 -16.44 15.20
C ILE A 380 -2.01 -15.23 14.57
N THR A 381 -1.35 -15.42 13.44
CA THR A 381 -0.78 -14.32 12.66
C THR A 381 -1.72 -14.02 11.49
N THR A 382 -2.18 -12.78 11.40
CA THR A 382 -3.05 -12.31 10.32
C THR A 382 -2.38 -11.16 9.61
N ARG A 383 -2.25 -11.27 8.29
CA ARG A 383 -1.68 -10.22 7.44
C ARG A 383 -2.75 -9.73 6.48
N VAL A 384 -3.02 -8.43 6.51
CA VAL A 384 -4.06 -7.79 5.70
C VAL A 384 -3.42 -6.69 4.87
N PRO A 385 -3.39 -6.81 3.53
CA PRO A 385 -2.91 -5.73 2.68
C PRO A 385 -3.83 -4.50 2.79
N TYR A 386 -3.25 -3.31 2.60
CA TYR A 386 -4.04 -2.08 2.42
C TYR A 386 -4.70 -2.04 1.04
N ALA A 387 -5.87 -1.42 0.96
CA ALA A 387 -6.56 -1.19 -0.31
C ALA A 387 -5.66 -0.38 -1.26
N ALA A 388 -5.68 -0.73 -2.55
CA ALA A 388 -4.88 -0.02 -3.54
C ALA A 388 -5.37 1.44 -3.68
N LEU A 389 -4.46 2.40 -3.47
CA LEU A 389 -4.72 3.83 -3.64
C LEU A 389 -3.47 4.53 -4.16
N GLY A 390 -3.49 4.90 -5.43
CA GLY A 390 -2.53 5.79 -6.07
C GLY A 390 -3.07 7.22 -6.08
N LEU A 391 -2.27 8.17 -5.63
CA LEU A 391 -2.54 9.60 -5.82
C LEU A 391 -1.65 10.07 -6.96
N ASP A 392 -2.26 10.57 -8.02
CA ASP A 392 -1.52 11.20 -9.09
C ASP A 392 -1.29 12.68 -8.72
N ARG A 393 -2.34 13.48 -8.75
CA ARG A 393 -2.23 14.93 -8.51
C ARG A 393 -3.27 15.37 -7.49
N PRO A 394 -2.97 16.38 -6.67
CA PRO A 394 -1.62 16.91 -6.45
C PRO A 394 -0.75 15.87 -5.71
N GLY A 395 0.53 16.15 -5.50
CA GLY A 395 1.33 15.42 -4.51
C GLY A 395 0.82 15.67 -3.08
N ASP A 396 1.52 15.11 -2.09
CA ASP A 396 1.12 15.23 -0.68
C ASP A 396 1.09 16.69 -0.18
N GLU A 397 1.94 17.54 -0.76
CA GLU A 397 2.00 18.99 -0.46
C GLU A 397 2.03 19.82 -1.75
N LEU A 398 1.20 20.86 -1.82
CA LEU A 398 1.15 21.80 -2.95
C LEU A 398 1.00 23.24 -2.45
N ILE A 399 1.77 24.16 -3.01
CA ILE A 399 1.56 25.61 -2.87
C ILE A 399 1.04 26.14 -4.20
N THR A 400 -0.08 26.86 -4.20
CA THR A 400 -0.71 27.36 -5.42
C THR A 400 -1.43 28.68 -5.19
N ASP A 401 -1.56 29.51 -6.20
CA ASP A 401 -2.44 30.69 -6.20
C ASP A 401 -3.82 30.42 -6.85
N GLN A 402 -3.98 29.23 -7.45
CA GLN A 402 -5.18 28.84 -8.16
C GLN A 402 -6.39 28.74 -7.23
N ALA A 403 -7.57 29.08 -7.73
CA ALA A 403 -8.83 29.01 -6.99
C ALA A 403 -9.42 27.60 -6.90
N SER A 404 -8.78 26.59 -7.49
CA SER A 404 -9.17 25.19 -7.42
C SER A 404 -7.97 24.28 -7.64
N VAL A 405 -8.05 23.05 -7.13
CA VAL A 405 -7.06 21.98 -7.36
C VAL A 405 -7.75 20.75 -7.94
N GLU A 406 -7.06 20.03 -8.83
CA GLU A 406 -7.52 18.73 -9.33
C GLU A 406 -6.92 17.61 -8.49
N VAL A 407 -7.78 16.80 -7.87
CA VAL A 407 -7.43 15.58 -7.14
C VAL A 407 -7.73 14.39 -8.05
N ALA A 408 -6.70 13.72 -8.55
CA ALA A 408 -6.82 12.59 -9.46
C ALA A 408 -5.86 11.47 -9.05
N GLY A 409 -6.21 10.24 -9.41
CA GLY A 409 -5.42 9.06 -9.06
C GLY A 409 -6.04 7.76 -9.53
N SER A 410 -5.59 6.66 -8.92
CA SER A 410 -6.08 5.31 -9.19
C SER A 410 -6.44 4.56 -7.91
N ALA A 411 -7.35 3.60 -8.05
CA ALA A 411 -7.67 2.61 -7.03
C ALA A 411 -8.11 1.33 -7.74
N ASP A 412 -8.29 0.24 -6.97
CA ASP A 412 -8.94 -0.95 -7.50
C ASP A 412 -10.36 -0.60 -8.01
N PRO A 413 -10.82 -1.11 -9.17
CA PRO A 413 -12.16 -0.83 -9.69
C PRO A 413 -13.31 -1.22 -8.75
N SER A 414 -13.08 -2.17 -7.85
CA SER A 414 -14.06 -2.60 -6.82
C SER A 414 -14.01 -1.75 -5.54
N ALA A 415 -13.01 -0.87 -5.40
CA ALA A 415 -12.87 -0.03 -4.23
C ALA A 415 -13.90 1.12 -4.20
N THR A 416 -14.16 1.64 -3.01
CA THR A 416 -14.83 2.93 -2.82
C THR A 416 -13.80 3.97 -2.39
N VAL A 417 -13.66 5.04 -3.16
CA VAL A 417 -12.76 6.17 -2.84
C VAL A 417 -13.56 7.37 -2.35
N THR A 418 -13.11 8.01 -1.28
CA THR A 418 -13.72 9.23 -0.74
C THR A 418 -12.68 10.32 -0.52
N LEU A 419 -13.06 11.57 -0.76
CA LEU A 419 -12.31 12.78 -0.41
C LEU A 419 -13.10 13.56 0.64
N ASP A 420 -12.54 13.71 1.85
CA ASP A 420 -13.23 14.27 3.03
C ASP A 420 -14.59 13.60 3.29
N GLY A 421 -14.65 12.29 3.09
CA GLY A 421 -15.86 11.49 3.26
C GLY A 421 -16.85 11.56 2.08
N ARG A 422 -16.66 12.46 1.11
CA ARG A 422 -17.45 12.51 -0.12
C ARG A 422 -16.97 11.46 -1.12
N ALA A 423 -17.86 10.58 -1.58
CA ALA A 423 -17.53 9.56 -2.57
C ALA A 423 -17.10 10.17 -3.91
N LEU A 424 -16.00 9.65 -4.46
CA LEU A 424 -15.51 9.99 -5.80
C LEU A 424 -16.00 8.94 -6.80
N THR A 425 -16.21 9.36 -8.05
CA THR A 425 -16.56 8.44 -9.14
C THR A 425 -15.31 7.77 -9.68
N LEU A 426 -15.28 6.44 -9.66
CA LEU A 426 -14.25 5.64 -10.31
C LEU A 426 -14.69 5.27 -11.74
N ARG A 427 -13.82 5.49 -12.71
CA ARG A 427 -13.96 5.04 -14.10
C ARG A 427 -12.74 4.21 -14.44
N GLU A 428 -12.93 2.90 -14.63
CA GLU A 428 -11.83 1.96 -14.93
C GLU A 428 -10.68 2.04 -13.90
N GLY A 429 -11.02 2.14 -12.61
CA GLY A 429 -10.04 2.26 -11.53
C GLY A 429 -9.36 3.63 -11.43
N ARG A 430 -9.87 4.66 -12.11
CA ARG A 430 -9.33 6.03 -12.08
C ARG A 430 -10.36 7.00 -11.52
N PHE A 431 -9.93 7.98 -10.74
CA PHE A 431 -10.77 9.07 -10.26
C PHE A 431 -10.17 10.42 -10.63
N LEU A 432 -11.03 11.42 -10.82
CA LEU A 432 -10.66 12.81 -11.02
C LEU A 432 -11.76 13.70 -10.46
N GLU A 433 -11.38 14.63 -9.59
CA GLU A 433 -12.27 15.56 -8.92
C GLU A 433 -11.63 16.95 -8.89
N ARG A 434 -12.39 18.00 -9.19
CA ARG A 434 -11.91 19.38 -9.07
C ARG A 434 -12.47 20.00 -7.80
N VAL A 435 -11.58 20.38 -6.89
CA VAL A 435 -11.91 20.89 -5.56
C VAL A 435 -11.70 22.41 -5.51
N PRO A 436 -12.71 23.21 -5.15
CA PRO A 436 -12.54 24.66 -5.00
C PRO A 436 -11.70 25.01 -3.77
N LEU A 437 -10.81 25.99 -3.93
CA LEU A 437 -9.97 26.57 -2.88
C LEU A 437 -10.38 28.03 -2.65
N THR A 438 -11.57 28.23 -2.09
CA THR A 438 -12.20 29.56 -1.96
C THR A 438 -11.36 30.55 -1.14
N GLU A 439 -10.73 30.06 -0.08
CA GLU A 439 -9.96 30.88 0.87
C GLU A 439 -8.44 30.76 0.63
N VAL A 440 -7.72 31.87 0.81
CA VAL A 440 -6.25 31.91 0.81
C VAL A 440 -5.76 31.42 2.16
N ARG A 441 -5.56 30.10 2.28
CA ARG A 441 -5.08 29.42 3.47
C ARG A 441 -4.58 28.01 3.13
N GLU A 442 -4.10 27.32 4.14
CA GLU A 442 -3.92 25.87 4.09
C GLU A 442 -5.27 25.13 4.11
N HIS A 443 -5.39 24.18 3.19
CA HIS A 443 -6.49 23.22 3.08
C HIS A 443 -5.92 21.82 3.25
N ARG A 444 -6.58 21.00 4.05
CA ARG A 444 -6.22 19.60 4.29
C ARG A 444 -7.34 18.73 3.78
N PHE A 445 -7.03 17.81 2.89
CA PHE A 445 -7.97 16.85 2.33
C PHE A 445 -7.57 15.44 2.74
N LEU A 446 -8.53 14.64 3.19
CA LEU A 446 -8.34 13.24 3.51
C LEU A 446 -8.89 12.38 2.37
N LEU A 447 -7.98 11.80 1.59
CA LEU A 447 -8.30 10.83 0.56
C LEU A 447 -8.25 9.42 1.17
N MET A 448 -9.28 8.61 0.95
CA MET A 448 -9.39 7.29 1.55
C MET A 448 -9.98 6.28 0.56
N ALA A 449 -9.38 5.10 0.51
CA ALA A 449 -9.86 3.95 -0.25
C ALA A 449 -10.29 2.83 0.69
N ARG A 450 -11.44 2.21 0.40
CA ARG A 450 -11.95 1.00 1.05
C ARG A 450 -12.22 -0.08 0.02
N GLN A 451 -11.90 -1.32 0.35
CA GLN A 451 -12.12 -2.49 -0.51
C GLN A 451 -12.34 -3.73 0.36
N ALA A 452 -13.28 -4.59 -0.04
CA ALA A 452 -13.60 -5.82 0.67
C ALA A 452 -12.36 -6.72 0.84
N GLY A 453 -12.09 -7.16 2.07
CA GLY A 453 -10.93 -7.99 2.38
C GLY A 453 -9.60 -7.24 2.53
N PHE A 454 -9.59 -5.91 2.38
CA PHE A 454 -8.41 -5.07 2.54
C PHE A 454 -8.57 -4.08 3.68
N ALA A 455 -7.48 -3.74 4.35
CA ALA A 455 -7.46 -2.66 5.31
C ALA A 455 -7.64 -1.31 4.56
N PRO A 456 -8.36 -0.33 5.13
CA PRO A 456 -8.55 0.95 4.47
C PRO A 456 -7.23 1.72 4.34
N ARG A 457 -6.97 2.27 3.16
CA ARG A 457 -5.80 3.12 2.90
C ARG A 457 -6.21 4.57 2.95
N GLN A 458 -5.41 5.43 3.57
CA GLN A 458 -5.66 6.87 3.61
C GLN A 458 -4.42 7.68 3.24
N ARG A 459 -4.62 8.85 2.62
CA ARG A 459 -3.57 9.84 2.36
C ARG A 459 -4.09 11.22 2.72
N GLU A 460 -3.26 11.99 3.41
CA GLU A 460 -3.51 13.41 3.64
C GLU A 460 -2.87 14.22 2.51
N ILE A 461 -3.62 15.17 1.98
CA ILE A 461 -3.17 16.10 0.95
C ILE A 461 -3.25 17.50 1.53
N VAL A 462 -2.12 18.20 1.56
CA VAL A 462 -2.02 19.57 2.09
C VAL A 462 -1.84 20.54 0.92
N VAL A 463 -2.85 21.40 0.70
CA VAL A 463 -2.80 22.42 -0.34
C VAL A 463 -2.83 23.81 0.30
N ARG A 464 -1.73 24.54 0.19
CA ARG A 464 -1.61 25.91 0.66
C ARG A 464 -1.91 26.89 -0.46
N ARG A 465 -3.10 27.47 -0.41
CA ARG A 465 -3.46 28.54 -1.33
C ARG A 465 -2.86 29.87 -0.87
N VAL A 466 -2.12 30.52 -1.76
CA VAL A 466 -1.54 31.86 -1.56
C VAL A 466 -2.19 32.88 -2.48
N ALA A 467 -2.01 34.17 -2.19
CA ALA A 467 -2.58 35.24 -3.02
C ALA A 467 -1.77 35.47 -4.30
N ASP A 468 -0.45 35.32 -4.22
CA ASP A 468 0.50 35.51 -5.32
C ASP A 468 1.63 34.49 -5.17
N LEU A 469 1.70 33.54 -6.11
CA LEU A 469 2.69 32.47 -6.08
C LEU A 469 4.12 32.98 -6.27
N ALA A 470 4.33 34.03 -7.07
CA ALA A 470 5.65 34.60 -7.33
C ALA A 470 6.17 35.34 -6.09
N ALA A 471 5.30 36.10 -5.42
CA ALA A 471 5.67 36.76 -4.16
C ALA A 471 6.01 35.76 -3.05
N GLU A 472 5.28 34.65 -2.99
CA GLU A 472 5.57 33.56 -2.04
C GLU A 472 6.92 32.89 -2.35
N ALA A 473 7.16 32.55 -3.61
CA ALA A 473 8.40 31.93 -4.07
C ALA A 473 9.64 32.81 -3.80
N ALA A 474 9.51 34.13 -3.89
CA ALA A 474 10.59 35.08 -3.59
C ALA A 474 10.99 35.10 -2.11
N ARG A 475 10.11 34.65 -1.20
CA ARG A 475 10.38 34.56 0.25
C ARG A 475 10.95 33.20 0.65
N TYR A 476 10.94 32.22 -0.25
CA TYR A 476 11.45 30.89 0.04
C TYR A 476 12.97 30.95 0.33
N PRO A 477 13.46 30.31 1.41
CA PRO A 477 14.88 30.32 1.72
C PRO A 477 15.65 29.61 0.61
N VAL A 478 16.68 30.27 0.08
CA VAL A 478 17.54 29.72 -0.98
C VAL A 478 18.99 29.96 -0.59
N ASP A 479 19.80 28.91 -0.61
CA ASP A 479 21.25 29.05 -0.48
C ASP A 479 21.84 29.47 -1.83
N GLN A 480 22.15 30.76 -1.95
CA GLN A 480 22.71 31.33 -3.18
C GLN A 480 24.13 30.82 -3.50
N SER A 481 24.80 30.17 -2.55
CA SER A 481 26.13 29.57 -2.75
C SER A 481 26.07 28.20 -3.46
N LEU A 482 24.87 27.63 -3.60
CA LEU A 482 24.62 26.35 -4.28
C LEU A 482 24.28 26.59 -5.75
N THR A 483 25.31 26.81 -6.55
CA THR A 483 25.18 26.88 -8.01
C THR A 483 25.02 25.49 -8.61
N TYR A 484 24.51 25.40 -9.84
CA TYR A 484 24.43 24.13 -10.56
C TYR A 484 25.79 23.40 -10.59
N ALA A 485 26.87 24.12 -10.89
CA ALA A 485 28.21 23.52 -10.98
C ALA A 485 28.65 22.87 -9.66
N ARG A 486 28.26 23.45 -8.52
CA ARG A 486 28.57 22.91 -7.19
C ARG A 486 27.76 21.66 -6.90
N ILE A 487 26.46 21.69 -7.20
CA ILE A 487 25.55 20.57 -6.95
C ILE A 487 25.91 19.39 -7.87
N ALA A 488 26.20 19.64 -9.14
CA ALA A 488 26.53 18.62 -10.14
C ALA A 488 27.78 17.80 -9.83
N GLN A 489 28.69 18.31 -9.00
CA GLN A 489 29.86 17.54 -8.55
C GLN A 489 29.49 16.39 -7.60
N ASN A 490 28.49 16.61 -6.74
CA ASN A 490 28.02 15.60 -5.79
C ASN A 490 26.60 15.96 -5.31
N PRO A 491 25.55 15.58 -6.05
CA PRO A 491 24.19 15.98 -5.70
C PRO A 491 23.71 15.37 -4.38
N VAL A 492 24.26 14.21 -3.99
CA VAL A 492 23.84 13.46 -2.79
C VAL A 492 24.15 14.21 -1.50
N ILE A 493 25.30 14.88 -1.39
CA ILE A 493 25.68 15.62 -0.17
C ILE A 493 24.87 16.89 0.07
N TYR A 494 24.19 17.39 -0.97
CA TYR A 494 23.36 18.60 -0.89
C TYR A 494 21.87 18.27 -0.70
N ARG A 495 21.51 17.00 -0.47
CA ARG A 495 20.10 16.60 -0.31
C ARG A 495 19.40 17.42 0.79
N GLY A 496 18.21 17.92 0.49
CA GLY A 496 17.39 18.76 1.37
C GLY A 496 17.81 20.24 1.40
N GLN A 497 18.90 20.63 0.73
CA GLN A 497 19.29 22.04 0.66
C GLN A 497 18.48 22.78 -0.39
N SER A 498 18.04 23.99 -0.04
CA SER A 498 17.17 24.80 -0.87
C SER A 498 17.93 25.60 -1.91
N ILE A 499 17.49 25.53 -3.17
CA ILE A 499 18.14 26.16 -4.32
C ILE A 499 17.14 26.91 -5.19
N ALA A 500 17.65 27.81 -6.03
CA ALA A 500 16.89 28.39 -7.13
C ALA A 500 17.73 28.35 -8.41
N LEU A 501 17.17 27.78 -9.48
CA LEU A 501 17.83 27.68 -10.78
C LEU A 501 16.88 28.14 -11.88
N GLU A 502 17.41 28.87 -12.85
CA GLU A 502 16.68 29.22 -14.07
C GLU A 502 17.15 28.34 -15.22
N GLY A 503 16.22 27.86 -16.02
CA GLY A 503 16.54 26.97 -17.13
C GLY A 503 15.47 26.92 -18.20
N ARG A 504 15.86 26.44 -19.37
CA ARG A 504 14.95 26.18 -20.48
C ARG A 504 14.49 24.73 -20.41
N VAL A 505 13.18 24.52 -20.32
CA VAL A 505 12.57 23.20 -20.33
C VAL A 505 12.78 22.56 -21.70
N TYR A 506 13.25 21.32 -21.77
CA TYR A 506 13.36 20.57 -23.03
C TYR A 506 12.38 19.40 -23.10
N HIS A 507 11.95 18.90 -21.94
CA HIS A 507 10.94 17.87 -21.87
C HIS A 507 10.10 18.04 -20.60
N VAL A 508 8.81 17.76 -20.73
CA VAL A 508 7.86 17.69 -19.63
C VAL A 508 7.15 16.36 -19.78
N ASP A 509 7.12 15.63 -18.69
CA ASP A 509 6.29 14.44 -18.54
C ASP A 509 5.40 14.61 -17.31
N VAL A 510 4.29 13.88 -17.27
CA VAL A 510 3.40 13.84 -16.11
C VAL A 510 3.27 12.38 -15.69
N HIS A 511 3.82 12.07 -14.53
CA HIS A 511 3.81 10.72 -13.96
C HIS A 511 3.35 10.81 -12.52
N GLU A 512 2.38 9.96 -12.15
CA GLU A 512 1.83 9.93 -10.79
C GLU A 512 1.50 11.36 -10.32
N GLY A 513 0.86 12.12 -11.24
CA GLY A 513 0.47 13.54 -11.18
C GLY A 513 1.45 14.52 -10.57
N ARG A 514 2.72 14.15 -10.63
CA ARG A 514 3.86 15.04 -10.56
C ARG A 514 4.25 15.39 -11.98
N SER A 515 4.50 16.67 -12.23
CA SER A 515 5.20 17.06 -13.44
C SER A 515 6.68 16.77 -13.27
N VAL A 516 7.24 15.99 -14.18
CA VAL A 516 8.67 15.78 -14.32
C VAL A 516 9.16 16.71 -15.40
N LEU A 517 9.93 17.72 -15.01
CA LEU A 517 10.54 18.64 -15.94
C LEU A 517 12.01 18.28 -16.09
N GLN A 518 12.42 18.36 -17.33
CA GLN A 518 13.74 18.05 -17.79
C GLN A 518 14.21 19.36 -18.44
N MET A 519 15.18 20.03 -17.82
CA MET A 519 15.60 21.39 -18.21
C MET A 519 17.10 21.59 -18.35
N MET A 520 17.48 22.61 -19.12
CA MET A 520 18.87 23.04 -19.30
C MET A 520 19.08 24.37 -18.56
N VAL A 521 19.93 24.36 -17.54
CA VAL A 521 20.19 25.53 -16.67
C VAL A 521 20.93 26.63 -17.44
N ARG A 522 20.55 27.89 -17.21
CA ARG A 522 21.09 29.09 -17.87
C ARG A 522 22.58 29.30 -17.59
N ASP A 523 22.95 29.22 -16.31
CA ASP A 523 24.24 29.67 -15.80
C ASP A 523 25.31 28.58 -15.87
N CYS A 524 25.51 28.06 -17.08
CA CYS A 524 26.51 27.05 -17.33
C CYS A 524 27.69 27.56 -18.13
N GLY A 525 28.85 27.52 -17.47
CA GLY A 525 30.13 27.92 -18.04
C GLY A 525 30.54 27.03 -19.22
N GLY A 526 31.24 27.64 -20.18
CA GLY A 526 31.98 26.90 -21.22
C GLY A 526 31.14 26.19 -22.28
N GLY A 527 29.88 26.58 -22.47
CA GLY A 527 29.00 25.97 -23.50
C GLY A 527 28.52 24.55 -23.16
N GLN A 528 28.68 24.13 -21.90
CA GLN A 528 28.21 22.83 -21.45
C GLN A 528 26.69 22.77 -21.32
N ARG A 529 26.13 21.58 -21.55
CA ARG A 529 24.70 21.30 -21.35
C ARG A 529 24.48 20.84 -19.90
N CYS A 530 23.96 21.74 -19.09
CA CYS A 530 23.65 21.46 -17.69
C CYS A 530 22.22 21.01 -17.53
N ALA A 531 22.02 19.70 -17.71
CA ALA A 531 20.72 19.08 -17.55
C ALA A 531 20.35 19.02 -16.06
N LEU A 532 19.10 19.33 -15.75
CA LEU A 532 18.52 19.25 -14.41
C LEU A 532 17.23 18.45 -14.48
N TRP A 533 17.10 17.47 -13.58
CA TRP A 533 15.85 16.75 -13.38
C TRP A 533 15.04 17.43 -12.29
N VAL A 534 13.79 17.74 -12.58
CA VAL A 534 12.91 18.47 -11.66
C VAL A 534 11.63 17.69 -11.49
N THR A 535 11.22 17.46 -10.25
CA THR A 535 9.94 16.87 -9.91
C THR A 535 9.09 17.93 -9.22
N TYR A 536 7.87 18.16 -9.71
CA TYR A 536 6.95 19.17 -9.22
C TYR A 536 5.61 18.52 -8.83
N PRO A 537 5.07 18.74 -7.62
CA PRO A 537 3.91 18.01 -7.09
C PRO A 537 2.55 18.46 -7.66
N ALA A 538 2.54 19.06 -8.85
CA ALA A 538 1.31 19.43 -9.54
C ALA A 538 1.52 19.45 -11.05
N ALA A 539 0.42 19.60 -11.79
CA ALA A 539 0.48 19.98 -13.19
C ALA A 539 1.18 21.34 -13.35
N THR A 540 1.97 21.49 -14.40
CA THR A 540 2.65 22.72 -14.77
C THR A 540 2.18 23.20 -16.15
N ASP A 541 2.08 24.52 -16.31
CA ASP A 541 1.87 25.14 -17.62
C ASP A 541 3.18 25.26 -18.43
N ALA A 542 4.32 24.90 -17.82
CA ALA A 542 5.59 24.85 -18.53
C ALA A 542 5.53 23.85 -19.67
N THR A 543 6.00 24.25 -20.84
CA THR A 543 6.10 23.40 -22.03
C THR A 543 7.54 23.37 -22.54
N ALA A 544 7.86 22.39 -23.40
CA ALA A 544 9.19 22.33 -24.01
C ALA A 544 9.50 23.65 -24.74
N GLY A 545 10.66 24.21 -24.45
CA GLY A 545 11.14 25.48 -24.96
C GLY A 545 10.89 26.68 -24.05
N THR A 546 10.06 26.56 -23.01
CA THR A 546 9.78 27.64 -22.05
C THR A 546 10.94 27.84 -21.08
N TRP A 547 11.16 29.09 -20.67
CA TRP A 547 12.08 29.43 -19.59
C TRP A 547 11.34 29.45 -18.27
N VAL A 548 11.87 28.70 -17.30
CA VAL A 548 11.29 28.62 -15.96
C VAL A 548 12.34 28.83 -14.89
N ARG A 549 11.91 29.40 -13.77
CA ARG A 549 12.64 29.44 -12.51
C ARG A 549 12.08 28.35 -11.61
N VAL A 550 12.96 27.44 -11.22
CA VAL A 550 12.67 26.36 -10.27
C VAL A 550 13.22 26.75 -8.92
N ILE A 551 12.38 26.66 -7.90
CA ILE A 551 12.76 26.86 -6.50
C ILE A 551 12.30 25.64 -5.71
N GLY A 552 13.20 25.03 -4.96
CA GLY A 552 12.92 23.79 -4.25
C GLY A 552 14.16 23.24 -3.56
N GLU A 553 14.18 21.94 -3.33
CA GLU A 553 15.24 21.25 -2.60
C GLU A 553 15.96 20.24 -3.49
N VAL A 554 17.28 20.09 -3.30
CA VAL A 554 18.03 19.03 -3.96
C VAL A 554 17.57 17.68 -3.41
N ALA A 555 17.18 16.77 -4.29
CA ALA A 555 16.68 15.44 -3.94
C ALA A 555 17.75 14.34 -4.10
N GLY A 556 18.87 14.68 -4.74
CA GLY A 556 19.98 13.78 -5.03
C GLY A 556 20.28 13.77 -6.52
N GLU A 557 20.48 12.59 -7.08
CA GLU A 557 20.84 12.39 -8.49
C GLU A 557 19.81 11.55 -9.23
N GLN A 558 19.80 11.67 -10.55
CA GLN A 558 18.91 10.94 -11.43
C GLN A 558 19.64 10.61 -12.73
N ASP A 559 19.47 9.37 -13.20
CA ASP A 559 19.95 8.99 -14.52
C ASP A 559 19.10 9.67 -15.59
N PHE A 560 19.79 10.39 -16.48
CA PHE A 560 19.20 11.14 -17.57
C PHE A 560 19.74 10.62 -18.90
N GLN A 561 18.84 10.19 -19.77
CA GLN A 561 19.16 9.77 -21.12
C GLN A 561 18.74 10.86 -22.11
N PRO A 562 19.69 11.51 -22.82
CA PRO A 562 19.35 12.51 -23.83
C PRO A 562 18.53 11.89 -24.97
N ARG A 563 17.43 12.53 -25.36
CA ARG A 563 16.62 12.11 -26.53
C ARG A 563 17.40 12.05 -27.84
N SER A 564 18.52 12.75 -27.93
CA SER A 564 19.41 12.69 -29.09
C SER A 564 20.20 11.36 -29.22
N GLY A 565 19.95 10.37 -28.34
CA GLY A 565 20.62 9.07 -28.38
C GLY A 565 22.04 9.09 -27.79
N GLY A 566 22.29 9.96 -26.81
CA GLY A 566 23.58 10.07 -26.12
C GLY A 566 23.81 8.95 -25.09
N ALA A 567 24.93 9.00 -24.36
CA ALA A 567 25.13 8.15 -23.18
C ALA A 567 24.23 8.61 -22.03
N THR A 568 23.79 7.67 -21.19
CA THR A 568 23.11 7.99 -19.93
C THR A 568 24.07 8.78 -19.06
N MET A 569 23.61 9.94 -18.57
CA MET A 569 24.38 10.79 -17.69
C MET A 569 23.62 11.02 -16.39
N THR A 570 24.34 11.00 -15.28
CA THR A 570 23.76 11.28 -13.97
C THR A 570 23.69 12.79 -13.77
N VAL A 571 22.51 13.31 -13.47
CA VAL A 571 22.23 14.75 -13.31
C VAL A 571 21.65 15.04 -11.93
N PRO A 572 21.77 16.28 -11.41
CA PRO A 572 21.09 16.66 -10.18
C PRO A 572 19.57 16.54 -10.33
N ARG A 573 18.93 16.07 -9.26
CA ARG A 573 17.47 16.03 -9.09
C ARG A 573 17.03 17.07 -8.08
N VAL A 574 15.96 17.80 -8.40
CA VAL A 574 15.36 18.83 -7.53
C VAL A 574 13.88 18.55 -7.36
N ASP A 575 13.43 18.50 -6.12
CA ASP A 575 12.01 18.48 -5.78
C ASP A 575 11.54 19.94 -5.66
N ALA A 576 10.90 20.42 -6.73
CA ALA A 576 10.45 21.79 -6.85
C ALA A 576 9.25 22.06 -5.93
N ARG A 577 9.33 23.14 -5.16
CA ARG A 577 8.20 23.76 -4.47
C ARG A 577 7.50 24.78 -5.35
N PHE A 578 8.25 25.43 -6.25
CA PHE A 578 7.74 26.41 -7.20
C PHE A 578 8.35 26.18 -8.58
N VAL A 579 7.51 26.28 -9.61
CA VAL A 579 7.91 26.39 -11.00
C VAL A 579 7.23 27.62 -11.57
N LEU A 580 8.02 28.65 -11.88
CA LEU A 580 7.52 29.95 -12.34
C LEU A 580 8.05 30.26 -13.74
N PRO A 581 7.27 30.91 -14.61
CA PRO A 581 7.79 31.40 -15.89
C PRO A 581 8.82 32.52 -15.65
N VAL A 582 9.93 32.50 -16.39
CA VAL A 582 10.88 33.63 -16.45
C VAL A 582 10.35 34.61 -17.49
N ARG A 583 10.13 35.87 -17.09
CA ARG A 583 9.66 36.93 -17.97
C ARG A 583 10.79 37.56 -18.78
#